data_AF-A0A1S3S938-F1
#
_entry.id   AF-A0A1S3S938-F1
#
_cell.length_a   1.000
_cell.length_b   1.000
_cell.length_c   1.000
_cell.angle_alpha   90.00
_cell.angle_beta   90.00
_cell.angle_gamma   90.00
#
_symmetry.space_group_name_H-M   'P 1'
#
loop_
_entity.id
_entity.type
_entity.pdbx_description
1 polymer ?
#
loop_
_entity_poly.entity_id
_entity_poly.type
_entity_poly.pdbx_seq_one_letter_code
_entity_poly.pdbx_strand_id
1 'polypeptide(L)'
;MDSNTLYYSLDLVSGSGLTLSSEQKAALQTSLVILKRNNKFNRVLFWGKILGIKGDYFIAQGVSEDEMTDKKSLYSFNCVDWHLLPPATEAMLAEVSAAAKGRFVGDPSHEYEHTEIRRQGEGDEAVEEEIMIKVKEEKRLASTVHTIDKEVSVVPRGAFIKSPHGLVQTNCSFEGLSSLEAGKLSYFLHFTEPQKLKKKSILEMANLNPSIDFLDPLSEDIPKGSWSLQFERGSTVCVIRSLLWLGLISFHVPMTPQHGYIYMGDGLKNLDLPFML
;
A
#
# COMPACT_ATOMS: atom_id res chain seq x y z
N MET A 1 -6.55 -5.69 2.83
CA MET A 1 -7.87 -6.24 3.23
C MET A 1 -7.77 -7.02 4.54
N ASP A 2 -8.77 -6.98 5.42
CA ASP A 2 -8.75 -7.73 6.69
C ASP A 2 -8.87 -9.24 6.48
N SER A 3 -8.07 -10.02 7.21
CA SER A 3 -8.11 -11.49 7.19
C SER A 3 -9.49 -12.08 7.46
N ASN A 4 -10.29 -11.49 8.36
CA ASN A 4 -11.61 -12.00 8.75
C ASN A 4 -12.65 -11.83 7.63
N THR A 5 -12.51 -10.78 6.83
CA THR A 5 -13.46 -10.40 5.78
C THR A 5 -12.94 -10.72 4.37
N LEU A 6 -11.75 -11.30 4.28
CA LEU A 6 -11.03 -11.51 3.02
C LEU A 6 -11.86 -12.28 1.98
N TYR A 7 -12.61 -13.29 2.42
CA TYR A 7 -13.33 -14.20 1.53
C TYR A 7 -14.37 -13.50 0.64
N TYR A 8 -15.14 -12.56 1.20
CA TYR A 8 -16.11 -11.78 0.41
C TYR A 8 -15.47 -10.52 -0.18
N SER A 9 -14.49 -9.93 0.51
CA SER A 9 -13.81 -8.71 0.07
C SER A 9 -13.11 -8.89 -1.27
N LEU A 10 -12.51 -10.08 -1.49
CA LEU A 10 -11.90 -10.44 -2.77
C LEU A 10 -12.91 -10.48 -3.92
N ASP A 11 -14.15 -10.87 -3.65
CA ASP A 11 -15.18 -10.90 -4.68
C ASP A 11 -15.60 -9.47 -5.04
N LEU A 12 -15.65 -8.54 -4.08
CA LEU A 12 -15.99 -7.13 -4.32
C LEU A 12 -15.01 -6.45 -5.29
N VAL A 13 -13.74 -6.86 -5.32
CA VAL A 13 -12.70 -6.29 -6.19
C VAL A 13 -12.42 -7.10 -7.46
N SER A 14 -13.13 -8.22 -7.66
CA SER A 14 -12.92 -9.15 -8.78
C SER A 14 -13.18 -8.54 -10.17
N GLY A 15 -13.96 -7.44 -10.26
CA GLY A 15 -14.27 -6.76 -11.52
C GLY A 15 -13.05 -6.17 -12.25
N SER A 16 -11.90 -6.13 -11.60
CA SER A 16 -10.62 -5.69 -12.18
C SER A 16 -9.90 -6.74 -13.03
N GLY A 17 -10.36 -7.99 -13.01
CA GLY A 17 -9.78 -9.10 -13.78
C GLY A 17 -8.60 -9.82 -13.11
N LEU A 18 -7.96 -9.22 -12.10
CA LEU A 18 -6.95 -9.90 -11.28
C LEU A 18 -7.60 -10.51 -10.04
N THR A 19 -7.57 -11.84 -9.95
CA THR A 19 -8.17 -12.60 -8.85
C THR A 19 -7.22 -13.69 -8.36
N LEU A 20 -7.54 -14.23 -7.18
CA LEU A 20 -6.85 -15.37 -6.59
C LEU A 20 -7.57 -16.67 -6.96
N SER A 21 -6.80 -17.74 -7.16
CA SER A 21 -7.36 -19.08 -7.35
C SER A 21 -8.10 -19.55 -6.09
N SER A 22 -9.01 -20.53 -6.25
CA SER A 22 -9.73 -21.13 -5.12
C SER A 22 -8.79 -21.73 -4.07
N GLU A 23 -7.71 -22.37 -4.52
CA GLU A 23 -6.66 -22.92 -3.66
C GLU A 23 -5.97 -21.82 -2.85
N GLN A 24 -5.54 -20.74 -3.50
CA GLN A 24 -4.91 -19.60 -2.82
C GLN A 24 -5.88 -18.94 -1.82
N LYS A 25 -7.16 -18.79 -2.17
CA LYS A 25 -8.18 -18.24 -1.27
C LYS A 25 -8.31 -19.11 -0.01
N ALA A 26 -8.41 -20.44 -0.17
CA ALA A 26 -8.53 -21.37 0.95
C ALA A 26 -7.26 -21.40 1.83
N ALA A 27 -6.09 -21.39 1.20
CA ALA A 27 -4.80 -21.33 1.89
C ALA A 27 -4.67 -20.05 2.74
N LEU A 28 -5.00 -18.88 2.18
CA LEU A 28 -4.95 -17.59 2.89
C LEU A 28 -5.92 -17.54 4.08
N GLN A 29 -7.13 -18.07 3.95
CA GLN A 29 -8.09 -18.11 5.06
C GLN A 29 -7.53 -18.84 6.29
N THR A 30 -6.77 -19.91 6.07
CA THR A 30 -6.20 -20.70 7.16
C THR A 30 -4.87 -20.11 7.65
N SER A 31 -3.98 -19.75 6.72
CA SER A 31 -2.62 -19.32 7.04
C SER A 31 -2.58 -17.97 7.74
N LEU A 32 -3.45 -17.01 7.38
CA LEU A 32 -3.49 -15.69 8.01
C LEU A 32 -3.97 -15.78 9.48
N VAL A 33 -4.84 -16.73 9.80
CA VAL A 33 -5.28 -16.99 11.19
C VAL A 33 -4.12 -17.56 12.02
N ILE A 34 -3.37 -18.51 11.45
CA ILE A 34 -2.16 -19.07 12.08
C ILE A 34 -1.12 -17.97 12.27
N LEU A 35 -0.90 -17.15 11.24
CA LEU A 35 0.03 -16.02 11.26
C LEU A 35 -0.28 -15.04 12.39
N LYS A 36 -1.57 -14.67 12.53
CA LYS A 36 -2.06 -13.79 13.60
C LYS A 36 -1.70 -14.33 14.97
N ARG A 37 -1.95 -15.62 15.21
CA ARG A 37 -1.69 -16.29 16.50
C ARG A 37 -0.20 -16.42 16.80
N ASN A 38 0.60 -16.84 15.83
CA ASN A 38 2.02 -17.11 16.03
C ASN A 38 2.82 -15.83 16.33
N ASN A 39 2.49 -14.73 15.64
CA ASN A 39 3.19 -13.46 15.79
C ASN A 39 2.51 -12.51 16.80
N LYS A 40 1.39 -12.93 17.41
CA LYS A 40 0.58 -12.13 18.36
C LYS A 40 0.14 -10.77 17.79
N PHE A 41 -0.23 -10.74 16.52
CA PHE A 41 -0.77 -9.54 15.89
C PHE A 41 -2.21 -9.28 16.36
N ASN A 42 -2.56 -8.03 16.60
CA ASN A 42 -3.94 -7.63 16.87
C ASN A 42 -4.81 -7.82 15.63
N ARG A 43 -4.23 -7.50 14.47
CA ARG A 43 -4.91 -7.57 13.17
C ARG A 43 -3.94 -8.04 12.09
N VAL A 44 -4.46 -8.80 11.13
CA VAL A 44 -3.69 -9.25 9.97
C VAL A 44 -4.44 -8.84 8.72
N LEU A 45 -3.70 -8.23 7.81
CA LEU A 45 -4.19 -7.73 6.54
C LEU A 45 -3.52 -8.52 5.42
N PHE A 46 -4.31 -8.98 4.46
CA PHE A 46 -3.76 -9.37 3.17
C PHE A 46 -3.54 -8.10 2.34
N TRP A 47 -2.28 -7.78 2.05
CA TRP A 47 -1.90 -6.57 1.32
C TRP A 47 -2.11 -6.75 -0.18
N GLY A 48 -1.72 -7.92 -0.70
CA GLY A 48 -1.88 -8.21 -2.12
C GLY A 48 -0.86 -9.16 -2.70
N LYS A 49 -0.64 -9.02 -4.01
CA LYS A 49 0.21 -9.88 -4.83
C LYS A 49 1.11 -9.04 -5.74
N ILE A 50 2.41 -9.34 -5.75
CA ILE A 50 3.38 -8.78 -6.69
C ILE A 50 3.71 -9.84 -7.72
N LEU A 51 3.55 -9.50 -9.00
CA LEU A 51 3.75 -10.38 -10.13
C LEU A 51 5.23 -10.46 -10.48
N GLY A 52 5.77 -11.68 -10.49
CA GLY A 52 7.14 -11.96 -10.92
C GLY A 52 7.18 -12.75 -12.23
N ILE A 53 8.39 -12.94 -12.77
CA ILE A 53 8.60 -13.68 -14.02
C ILE A 53 8.50 -15.20 -13.77
N LYS A 54 9.19 -15.71 -12.73
CA LYS A 54 9.24 -17.13 -12.37
C LYS A 54 8.18 -17.51 -11.33
N GLY A 55 7.85 -16.58 -10.44
CA GLY A 55 6.95 -16.81 -9.33
C GLY A 55 6.43 -15.50 -8.75
N ASP A 56 5.24 -15.55 -8.20
CA ASP A 56 4.55 -14.39 -7.64
C ASP A 56 4.76 -14.32 -6.13
N TYR A 57 4.81 -13.10 -5.59
CA TYR A 57 4.91 -12.84 -4.16
C TYR A 57 3.54 -12.48 -3.60
N PHE A 58 3.09 -13.20 -2.59
CA PHE A 58 1.92 -12.85 -1.78
C PHE A 58 2.37 -12.11 -0.54
N ILE A 59 1.76 -10.97 -0.24
CA ILE A 59 2.16 -10.10 0.86
C ILE A 59 1.03 -10.01 1.89
N ALA A 60 1.40 -10.22 3.15
CA ALA A 60 0.54 -9.98 4.31
C ALA A 60 1.21 -8.98 5.25
N GLN A 61 0.39 -8.22 5.96
CA GLN A 61 0.84 -7.26 6.96
C GLN A 61 0.20 -7.61 8.30
N GLY A 62 1.03 -7.77 9.32
CA GLY A 62 0.60 -7.88 10.71
C GLY A 62 0.66 -6.53 11.39
N VAL A 63 -0.41 -6.16 12.08
CA VAL A 63 -0.55 -4.91 12.84
C VAL A 63 -0.58 -5.23 14.33
N SER A 64 0.16 -4.47 15.11
CA SER A 64 0.21 -4.61 16.57
C SER A 64 -0.67 -3.55 17.26
N GLU A 65 -0.12 -2.70 18.13
CA GLU A 65 -0.89 -1.74 18.92
C GLU A 65 -1.30 -0.51 18.10
N ASP A 66 -0.34 0.09 17.39
CA ASP A 66 -0.60 1.20 16.48
C ASP A 66 -0.86 0.70 15.04
N GLU A 67 -1.99 1.11 14.46
CA GLU A 67 -2.37 0.68 13.10
C GLU A 67 -1.44 1.25 12.01
N MET A 68 -0.67 2.29 12.32
CA MET A 68 0.12 3.07 11.38
C MET A 68 1.62 2.75 11.47
N THR A 69 2.19 2.71 12.68
CA THR A 69 3.64 2.51 12.89
C THR A 69 4.04 1.05 13.07
N ASP A 70 3.20 0.24 13.72
CA ASP A 70 3.58 -1.11 14.16
C ASP A 70 3.19 -2.20 13.14
N LYS A 71 3.51 -1.94 11.88
CA LYS A 71 3.26 -2.84 10.75
C LYS A 71 4.47 -3.71 10.43
N LYS A 72 4.29 -5.03 10.42
CA LYS A 72 5.28 -6.00 9.93
C LYS A 72 4.80 -6.62 8.64
N SER A 73 5.59 -6.52 7.58
CA SER A 73 5.26 -7.11 6.28
C SER A 73 5.89 -8.49 6.15
N LEU A 74 5.14 -9.45 5.62
CA LEU A 74 5.57 -10.81 5.36
C LEU A 74 5.26 -11.18 3.92
N TYR A 75 6.11 -12.03 3.33
CA TYR A 75 5.91 -12.57 1.99
C TYR A 75 5.74 -14.08 2.00
N SER A 76 5.09 -14.61 0.97
CA SER A 76 4.89 -16.03 0.74
C SER A 76 4.84 -16.31 -0.77
N PHE A 77 5.20 -17.53 -1.18
CA PHE A 77 5.03 -18.02 -2.56
C PHE A 77 3.80 -18.92 -2.72
N ASN A 78 3.37 -19.57 -1.65
CA ASN A 78 2.32 -20.60 -1.65
C ASN A 78 1.10 -20.23 -0.80
N CYS A 79 1.06 -19.02 -0.22
CA CYS A 79 0.04 -18.56 0.71
C CYS A 79 -0.06 -19.35 2.02
N VAL A 80 0.95 -20.17 2.36
CA VAL A 80 0.98 -21.01 3.57
C VAL A 80 2.20 -20.66 4.42
N ASP A 81 3.38 -20.71 3.81
CA ASP A 81 4.64 -20.42 4.48
C ASP A 81 4.97 -18.94 4.34
N TRP A 82 5.05 -18.25 5.49
CA TRP A 82 5.24 -16.81 5.55
C TRP A 82 6.64 -16.47 6.09
N HIS A 83 7.35 -15.61 5.37
CA HIS A 83 8.68 -15.13 5.72
C HIS A 83 8.62 -13.62 6.01
N LEU A 84 9.34 -13.17 7.04
CA LEU A 84 9.35 -11.76 7.43
C LEU A 84 10.20 -10.94 6.46
N LEU A 85 9.65 -9.82 5.97
CA LEU A 85 10.44 -8.85 5.21
C LEU A 85 11.25 -7.96 6.16
N PRO A 86 12.50 -7.60 5.78
CA PRO A 86 13.24 -6.59 6.52
C PRO A 86 12.50 -5.24 6.46
N PRO A 87 12.57 -4.42 7.53
CA PRO A 87 12.01 -3.08 7.48
C PRO A 87 12.73 -2.24 6.41
N ALA A 88 11.96 -1.49 5.62
CA ALA A 88 12.52 -0.60 4.60
C ALA A 88 13.21 0.59 5.29
N THR A 89 14.52 0.73 5.07
CA THR A 89 15.28 1.92 5.50
C THR A 89 15.44 2.89 4.33
N GLU A 90 15.64 4.18 4.61
CA GLU A 90 15.84 5.20 3.57
C GLU A 90 17.04 4.88 2.67
N ALA A 91 18.11 4.31 3.23
CA ALA A 91 19.26 3.83 2.46
C ALA A 91 18.87 2.71 1.49
N MET A 92 18.07 1.74 1.93
CA MET A 92 17.57 0.66 1.08
C MET A 92 16.68 1.19 -0.05
N LEU A 93 15.89 2.23 0.19
CA LEU A 93 15.05 2.85 -0.84
C LEU A 93 15.90 3.52 -1.93
N ALA A 94 16.96 4.24 -1.52
CA ALA A 94 17.89 4.88 -2.45
C ALA A 94 18.62 3.85 -3.32
N GLU A 95 19.20 2.81 -2.70
CA GLU A 95 19.89 1.72 -3.40
C GLU A 95 18.96 1.01 -4.40
N VAL A 96 17.73 0.69 -3.99
CA VAL A 96 16.74 0.01 -4.85
C VAL A 96 16.35 0.89 -6.03
N SER A 97 16.15 2.19 -5.82
CA SER A 97 15.77 3.12 -6.89
C SER A 97 16.84 3.26 -7.97
N ALA A 98 18.12 3.17 -7.58
CA ALA A 98 19.25 3.19 -8.51
C ALA A 98 19.40 1.86 -9.25
N ALA A 99 19.38 0.74 -8.51
CA ALA A 99 19.82 -0.54 -9.04
C ALA A 99 18.73 -1.40 -9.68
N ALA A 100 17.48 -1.31 -9.20
CA ALA A 100 16.45 -2.28 -9.54
C ALA A 100 15.33 -1.66 -10.40
N LYS A 101 15.45 -1.83 -11.72
CA LYS A 101 14.44 -1.41 -12.71
C LYS A 101 13.83 -2.63 -13.41
N GLY A 102 12.54 -2.55 -13.73
CA GLY A 102 11.82 -3.60 -14.47
C GLY A 102 11.02 -4.54 -13.57
N ARG A 103 10.70 -5.75 -14.05
CA ARG A 103 9.86 -6.71 -13.31
C ARG A 103 10.63 -7.47 -12.24
N PHE A 104 9.91 -8.08 -11.29
CA PHE A 104 10.48 -9.00 -10.31
C PHE A 104 10.80 -10.35 -10.96
N VAL A 105 11.87 -11.03 -10.52
CA VAL A 105 12.19 -12.37 -11.04
C VAL A 105 11.34 -13.42 -10.36
N GLY A 106 11.05 -13.28 -9.06
CA GLY A 106 10.38 -14.30 -8.26
C GLY A 106 11.34 -15.19 -7.47
N ASP A 107 12.56 -14.72 -7.20
CA ASP A 107 13.54 -15.37 -6.32
C ASP A 107 14.10 -14.35 -5.32
N PRO A 108 13.91 -14.51 -4.00
CA PRO A 108 14.38 -13.55 -3.00
C PRO A 108 15.90 -13.40 -2.97
N SER A 109 16.62 -14.43 -3.43
CA SER A 109 18.09 -14.48 -3.43
C SER A 109 18.70 -13.82 -4.66
N HIS A 110 17.89 -13.42 -5.64
CA HIS A 110 18.40 -12.77 -6.85
C HIS A 110 19.04 -11.41 -6.50
N GLU A 111 20.21 -11.15 -7.09
CA GLU A 111 20.96 -9.92 -6.88
C GLU A 111 20.92 -9.05 -8.14
N TYR A 112 20.45 -7.82 -7.98
CA TYR A 112 20.53 -6.78 -8.98
C TYR A 112 21.86 -6.04 -8.82
N GLU A 113 22.62 -5.93 -9.89
CA GLU A 113 23.89 -5.20 -9.92
C GLU A 113 23.71 -3.92 -10.74
N HIS A 114 24.13 -2.79 -10.17
CA HIS A 114 24.18 -1.51 -10.88
C HIS A 114 25.47 -0.79 -10.56
N THR A 115 26.18 -0.37 -11.62
CA THR A 115 27.40 0.43 -11.51
C THR A 115 27.03 1.91 -11.58
N GLU A 116 27.16 2.63 -10.47
CA GLU A 116 27.14 4.10 -10.48
C GLU A 116 28.56 4.61 -10.72
N ILE A 117 28.75 5.48 -11.71
CA ILE A 117 30.00 6.21 -11.89
C ILE A 117 29.85 7.55 -11.17
N ARG A 118 30.51 7.72 -10.01
CA ARG A 118 30.58 9.01 -9.32
C ARG A 118 31.84 9.73 -9.74
N ARG A 119 31.69 10.91 -10.34
CA ARG A 119 32.80 11.83 -10.59
C ARG A 119 33.04 12.65 -9.33
N GLN A 120 34.19 12.47 -8.67
CA GLN A 120 34.67 13.43 -7.67
C GLN A 120 35.65 14.42 -8.34
N GLY A 121 35.27 15.70 -8.39
CA GLY A 121 36.10 16.82 -8.88
C GLY A 121 35.39 17.73 -9.89
N GLU A 122 35.79 19.01 -9.94
CA GLU A 122 35.41 19.96 -11.01
C GLU A 122 36.57 20.07 -12.02
N GLY A 123 36.31 19.82 -13.31
CA GLY A 123 37.27 19.95 -14.41
C GLY A 123 37.78 18.62 -15.00
N ASP A 124 38.85 18.69 -15.79
CA ASP A 124 39.48 17.55 -16.50
C ASP A 124 40.22 16.55 -15.58
N GLU A 125 40.30 16.82 -14.27
CA GLU A 125 40.93 15.95 -13.26
C GLU A 125 39.92 15.15 -12.42
N ALA A 126 38.65 15.05 -12.85
CA ALA A 126 37.63 14.29 -12.13
C ALA A 126 37.96 12.78 -12.12
N VAL A 127 38.11 12.21 -10.92
CA VAL A 127 38.28 10.76 -10.75
C VAL A 127 36.90 10.12 -10.83
N GLU A 128 36.72 9.22 -11.79
CA GLU A 128 35.53 8.38 -11.92
C GLU A 128 35.65 7.19 -10.97
N GLU A 129 34.91 7.22 -9.85
CA GLU A 129 34.75 6.08 -8.96
C GLU A 129 33.56 5.24 -9.43
N GLU A 130 33.82 4.02 -9.88
CA GLU A 130 32.80 3.01 -10.15
C GLU A 130 32.34 2.35 -8.85
N ILE A 131 31.15 2.70 -8.38
CA ILE A 131 30.52 2.07 -7.21
C ILE A 131 29.54 1.00 -7.70
N MET A 132 29.87 -0.26 -7.49
CA MET A 132 28.94 -1.39 -7.70
C MET A 132 27.96 -1.48 -6.53
N ILE A 133 26.70 -1.13 -6.78
CA ILE A 133 25.60 -1.30 -5.84
C ILE A 133 24.95 -2.66 -6.11
N LYS A 134 24.94 -3.53 -5.10
CA LYS A 134 24.28 -4.85 -5.15
C LYS A 134 23.04 -4.86 -4.26
N VAL A 135 21.89 -5.16 -4.85
CA VAL A 135 20.61 -5.18 -4.14
C VAL A 135 19.95 -6.55 -4.30
N LYS A 136 19.66 -7.20 -3.18
CA LYS A 136 18.87 -8.43 -3.16
C LYS A 136 17.40 -8.15 -3.48
N GLU A 137 16.75 -9.07 -4.18
CA GLU A 137 15.34 -8.96 -4.53
C GLU A 137 14.43 -8.90 -3.29
N GLU A 138 14.78 -9.58 -2.20
CA GLU A 138 14.06 -9.46 -0.92
C GLU A 138 14.06 -8.01 -0.39
N LYS A 139 15.20 -7.31 -0.46
CA LYS A 139 15.30 -5.90 -0.05
C LYS A 139 14.50 -5.00 -0.98
N ARG A 140 14.54 -5.29 -2.28
CA ARG A 140 13.73 -4.61 -3.29
C ARG A 140 12.24 -4.76 -2.99
N LEU A 141 11.79 -5.98 -2.69
CA LEU A 141 10.40 -6.28 -2.38
C LEU A 141 9.92 -5.49 -1.16
N ALA A 142 10.71 -5.48 -0.08
CA ALA A 142 10.42 -4.69 1.12
C ALA A 142 10.29 -3.20 0.83
N SER A 143 11.24 -2.64 0.06
CA SER A 143 11.24 -1.25 -0.39
C SER A 143 10.01 -0.91 -1.22
N THR A 144 9.68 -1.72 -2.23
CA THR A 144 8.52 -1.50 -3.11
C THR A 144 7.20 -1.58 -2.34
N VAL A 145 7.02 -2.58 -1.48
CA VAL A 145 5.83 -2.68 -0.62
C VAL A 145 5.70 -1.45 0.27
N HIS A 146 6.80 -0.99 0.88
CA HIS A 146 6.79 0.22 1.70
C HIS A 146 6.42 1.48 0.90
N THR A 147 6.96 1.66 -0.30
CA THR A 147 6.63 2.80 -1.16
C THR A 147 5.16 2.80 -1.57
N ILE A 148 4.62 1.65 -1.99
CA ILE A 148 3.21 1.53 -2.36
C ILE A 148 2.30 1.74 -1.15
N ASP A 149 2.65 1.17 0.01
CA ASP A 149 1.89 1.36 1.25
C ASP A 149 1.82 2.85 1.64
N LYS A 150 2.95 3.57 1.49
CA LYS A 150 3.04 5.01 1.77
C LYS A 150 2.23 5.86 0.79
N GLU A 151 2.19 5.50 -0.49
CA GLU A 151 1.55 6.33 -1.53
C GLU A 151 0.09 5.97 -1.81
N VAL A 152 -0.36 4.77 -1.44
CA VAL A 152 -1.59 4.19 -2.00
C VAL A 152 -2.47 3.48 -0.97
N SER A 153 -2.08 3.45 0.31
CA SER A 153 -2.99 2.95 1.34
C SER A 153 -4.20 3.87 1.47
N VAL A 154 -5.39 3.40 1.09
CA VAL A 154 -6.62 4.18 1.11
C VAL A 154 -7.54 3.73 2.23
N VAL A 155 -8.08 4.70 2.98
CA VAL A 155 -9.10 4.48 4.01
C VAL A 155 -10.23 5.51 3.89
N PRO A 156 -11.49 5.14 4.19
CA PRO A 156 -12.57 6.12 4.25
C PRO A 156 -12.42 6.99 5.51
N ARG A 157 -12.82 8.26 5.39
CA ARG A 157 -12.79 9.25 6.47
C ARG A 157 -13.59 8.74 7.67
N GLY A 158 -12.96 8.74 8.84
CA GLY A 158 -13.59 8.29 10.09
C GLY A 158 -13.44 6.80 10.39
N ALA A 159 -12.86 5.98 9.49
CA ALA A 159 -12.58 4.57 9.79
C ALA A 159 -11.54 4.38 10.89
N PHE A 160 -10.63 5.35 11.06
CA PHE A 160 -9.61 5.37 12.09
C PHE A 160 -9.71 6.64 12.91
N ILE A 161 -9.32 6.55 14.18
CA ILE A 161 -9.28 7.68 15.10
C ILE A 161 -7.88 7.78 15.70
N LYS A 162 -7.40 9.02 15.82
CA LYS A 162 -6.15 9.33 16.50
C LYS A 162 -6.44 9.73 17.95
N SER A 163 -5.88 8.97 18.88
CA SER A 163 -5.97 9.23 20.31
C SER A 163 -5.15 10.48 20.68
N PRO A 164 -5.46 11.15 21.81
CA PRO A 164 -4.65 12.27 22.31
C PRO A 164 -3.18 11.93 22.54
N HIS A 165 -2.89 10.65 22.85
CA HIS A 165 -1.53 10.12 23.01
C HIS A 165 -0.80 9.86 21.68
N GLY A 166 -1.45 10.12 20.53
CA GLY A 166 -0.87 9.93 19.20
C GLY A 166 -1.16 8.57 18.57
N LEU A 167 -1.64 7.59 19.35
CA LEU A 167 -1.96 6.23 18.90
C LEU A 167 -3.13 6.22 17.90
N VAL A 168 -2.95 5.54 16.77
CA VAL A 168 -3.99 5.37 15.75
C VAL A 168 -4.68 4.01 15.90
N GLN A 169 -6.00 4.02 16.05
CA GLN A 169 -6.82 2.82 16.24
C GLN A 169 -8.03 2.82 15.31
N THR A 170 -8.59 1.64 15.06
CA THR A 170 -9.85 1.50 14.34
C THR A 170 -10.99 2.15 15.11
N ASN A 171 -11.80 2.98 14.43
CA ASN A 171 -12.96 3.61 15.04
C ASN A 171 -14.13 2.63 15.11
N CYS A 172 -14.46 2.17 16.32
CA CYS A 172 -15.57 1.24 16.55
C CYS A 172 -16.96 1.87 16.29
N SER A 173 -17.05 3.20 16.27
CA SER A 173 -18.29 3.95 16.00
C SER A 173 -18.47 4.30 14.52
N PHE A 174 -17.59 3.83 13.64
CA PHE A 174 -17.68 4.10 12.21
C PHE A 174 -18.76 3.22 11.59
N GLU A 175 -19.88 3.83 11.18
CA GLU A 175 -20.98 3.13 10.50
C GLU A 175 -20.82 3.10 8.98
N GLY A 176 -19.81 3.76 8.43
CA GLY A 176 -19.61 3.89 6.99
C GLY A 176 -20.00 5.24 6.43
N LEU A 177 -19.39 5.60 5.29
CA LEU A 177 -19.77 6.77 4.51
C LEU A 177 -21.17 6.60 3.91
N SER A 178 -21.94 7.68 3.85
CA SER A 178 -23.19 7.69 3.07
C SER A 178 -22.90 7.55 1.57
N SER A 179 -23.92 7.21 0.78
CA SER A 179 -23.75 7.05 -0.68
C SER A 179 -23.26 8.32 -1.38
N LEU A 180 -23.67 9.50 -0.89
CA LEU A 180 -23.25 10.80 -1.43
C LEU A 180 -21.80 11.13 -1.07
N GLU A 181 -21.37 10.76 0.14
CA GLU A 181 -19.99 10.96 0.61
C GLU A 181 -19.03 9.98 -0.06
N ALA A 182 -19.45 8.72 -0.19
CA ALA A 182 -18.69 7.68 -0.87
C ALA A 182 -18.46 8.00 -2.37
N GLY A 183 -19.27 8.88 -2.97
CA GLY A 183 -19.07 9.36 -4.34
C GLY A 183 -17.99 10.43 -4.49
N LYS A 184 -17.38 10.91 -3.40
CA LYS A 184 -16.42 12.02 -3.40
C LYS A 184 -15.06 11.54 -2.91
N LEU A 185 -14.02 11.77 -3.72
CA LEU A 185 -12.63 11.45 -3.37
C LEU A 185 -12.12 12.17 -2.11
N SER A 186 -12.74 13.28 -1.71
CA SER A 186 -12.38 14.01 -0.49
C SER A 186 -12.65 13.23 0.81
N TYR A 187 -13.51 12.21 0.76
CA TYR A 187 -13.82 11.35 1.91
C TYR A 187 -12.94 10.10 1.96
N PHE A 188 -11.98 9.97 1.06
CA PHE A 188 -10.98 8.91 1.09
C PHE A 188 -9.63 9.56 1.37
N LEU A 189 -8.90 8.97 2.32
CA LEU A 189 -7.67 9.53 2.87
C LEU A 189 -6.53 8.52 2.69
N HIS A 190 -5.31 9.04 2.57
CA HIS A 190 -4.09 8.25 2.61
C HIS A 190 -3.82 7.79 4.04
N PHE A 191 -3.67 6.48 4.25
CA PHE A 191 -3.33 5.90 5.54
C PHE A 191 -1.81 5.91 5.78
N THR A 192 -1.25 7.11 5.76
CA THR A 192 0.18 7.40 5.90
C THR A 192 0.38 8.74 6.60
N GLU A 193 1.59 9.02 7.07
CA GLU A 193 1.84 10.25 7.80
C GLU A 193 1.51 11.45 6.92
N PRO A 194 0.68 12.40 7.42
CA PRO A 194 0.23 13.48 6.58
C PRO A 194 1.39 14.41 6.25
N GLN A 195 1.56 14.69 4.96
CA GLN A 195 2.55 15.62 4.43
C GLN A 195 1.92 16.97 4.12
N LYS A 196 0.67 16.98 3.63
CA LYS A 196 -0.03 18.19 3.20
C LYS A 196 -0.73 18.89 4.35
N LEU A 197 -1.29 18.16 5.33
CA LEU A 197 -1.87 18.79 6.53
C LEU A 197 -0.88 19.69 7.27
N LYS A 198 0.42 19.31 7.30
CA LYS A 198 1.48 20.12 7.92
C LYS A 198 1.69 21.49 7.24
N LYS A 199 1.20 21.65 6.01
CA LYS A 199 1.33 22.85 5.19
C LYS A 199 0.05 23.71 5.15
N LYS A 200 -1.05 23.25 5.76
CA LYS A 200 -2.33 23.97 5.75
C LYS A 200 -2.30 25.19 6.66
N SER A 201 -3.12 26.19 6.32
CA SER A 201 -3.26 27.41 7.11
C SER A 201 -4.05 27.18 8.39
N ILE A 202 -3.86 28.05 9.39
CA ILE A 202 -4.59 27.97 10.68
C ILE A 202 -6.11 28.02 10.48
N LEU A 203 -6.58 28.82 9.52
CA LEU A 203 -8.01 28.95 9.20
C LEU A 203 -8.59 27.64 8.65
N GLU A 204 -7.84 26.94 7.79
CA GLU A 204 -8.26 25.63 7.27
C GLU A 204 -8.26 24.57 8.37
N MET A 205 -7.24 24.59 9.25
CA MET A 205 -7.15 23.68 10.38
C MET A 205 -8.29 23.85 11.38
N ALA A 206 -8.84 25.06 11.55
CA ALA A 206 -9.93 25.33 12.49
C ALA A 206 -11.23 24.56 12.15
N ASN A 207 -11.42 24.16 10.90
CA ASN A 207 -12.58 23.39 10.45
C ASN A 207 -12.38 21.86 10.52
N LEU A 208 -11.17 21.39 10.81
CA LEU A 208 -10.83 19.98 10.85
C LEU A 208 -10.94 19.42 12.27
N ASN A 209 -11.40 18.18 12.41
CA ASN A 209 -11.36 17.48 13.69
C ASN A 209 -10.01 16.75 13.83
N PRO A 210 -9.11 17.12 14.76
CA PRO A 210 -7.78 16.51 14.87
C PRO A 210 -7.78 15.00 15.13
N SER A 211 -8.86 14.44 15.66
CA SER A 211 -8.98 13.01 15.94
C SER A 211 -9.40 12.20 14.71
N ILE A 212 -10.09 12.82 13.74
CA ILE A 212 -10.65 12.15 12.54
C ILE A 212 -9.92 12.58 11.27
N ASP A 213 -9.66 13.88 11.14
CA ASP A 213 -9.09 14.55 9.97
C ASP A 213 -7.57 14.72 10.13
N PHE A 214 -6.89 13.65 10.52
CA PHE A 214 -5.43 13.64 10.73
C PHE A 214 -4.65 13.09 9.53
N LEU A 215 -5.33 12.79 8.41
CA LEU A 215 -4.76 12.23 7.19
C LEU A 215 -5.00 13.13 5.97
N ASP A 216 -4.18 12.96 4.93
CA ASP A 216 -4.30 13.72 3.67
C ASP A 216 -5.37 13.11 2.75
N PRO A 217 -6.29 13.91 2.17
CA PRO A 217 -7.32 13.40 1.26
C PRO A 217 -6.80 13.12 -0.16
N LEU A 218 -7.36 12.08 -0.81
CA LEU A 218 -7.00 11.70 -2.18
C LEU A 218 -7.32 12.81 -3.21
N SER A 219 -8.32 13.65 -2.93
CA SER A 219 -8.70 14.76 -3.80
C SER A 219 -7.60 15.83 -3.99
N GLU A 220 -6.62 15.86 -3.08
CA GLU A 220 -5.50 16.80 -3.14
C GLU A 220 -4.28 16.22 -3.88
N ASP A 221 -4.38 15.01 -4.44
CA ASP A 221 -3.25 14.36 -5.13
C ASP A 221 -2.90 14.98 -6.48
N ILE A 222 -1.61 14.87 -6.80
CA ILE A 222 -1.01 15.39 -8.02
C ILE A 222 -0.38 14.21 -8.77
N PRO A 223 -0.67 14.02 -10.07
CA PRO A 223 -1.55 14.84 -10.92
C PRO A 223 -3.05 14.69 -10.57
N LYS A 224 -3.85 15.72 -10.88
CA LYS A 224 -5.31 15.63 -10.78
C LYS A 224 -5.80 14.55 -11.76
N GLY A 225 -6.67 13.66 -11.30
CA GLY A 225 -7.10 12.50 -12.10
C GLY A 225 -6.28 11.23 -11.83
N SER A 226 -5.37 11.22 -10.85
CA SER A 226 -4.62 10.02 -10.43
C SER A 226 -5.48 8.87 -9.91
N TRP A 227 -6.76 9.13 -9.64
CA TRP A 227 -7.70 8.20 -9.05
C TRP A 227 -8.96 8.12 -9.88
N SER A 228 -9.44 6.90 -10.10
CA SER A 228 -10.75 6.62 -10.67
C SER A 228 -11.69 6.14 -9.56
N LEU A 229 -12.86 6.76 -9.42
CA LEU A 229 -13.91 6.38 -8.47
C LEU A 229 -15.12 5.90 -9.25
N GLN A 230 -15.58 4.68 -8.96
CA GLN A 230 -16.70 4.05 -9.66
C GLN A 230 -17.61 3.33 -8.68
N PHE A 231 -18.91 3.36 -8.97
CA PHE A 231 -19.89 2.54 -8.26
C PHE A 231 -20.13 1.24 -9.03
N GLU A 232 -19.96 0.11 -8.36
CA GLU A 232 -20.16 -1.22 -8.92
C GLU A 232 -21.33 -1.94 -8.24
N ARG A 233 -21.78 -3.05 -8.84
CA ARG A 233 -22.83 -3.93 -8.29
C ARG A 233 -24.13 -3.19 -7.93
N GLY A 234 -24.64 -2.37 -8.84
CA GLY A 234 -25.86 -1.58 -8.62
C GLY A 234 -25.68 -0.50 -7.55
N SER A 235 -24.51 0.13 -7.50
CA SER A 235 -24.16 1.20 -6.55
C SER A 235 -24.07 0.77 -5.08
N THR A 236 -23.89 -0.54 -4.84
CA THR A 236 -23.70 -1.09 -3.50
C THR A 236 -22.25 -1.04 -3.03
N VAL A 237 -21.29 -0.88 -3.95
CA VAL A 237 -19.86 -0.83 -3.63
C VAL A 237 -19.24 0.36 -4.34
N CYS A 238 -18.53 1.20 -3.61
CA CYS A 238 -17.65 2.20 -4.17
C CYS A 238 -16.26 1.57 -4.35
N VAL A 239 -15.74 1.62 -5.58
CA VAL A 239 -14.43 1.09 -5.95
C VAL A 239 -13.55 2.25 -6.41
N ILE A 240 -12.36 2.33 -5.84
CA ILE A 240 -11.35 3.35 -6.13
C ILE A 240 -10.11 2.66 -6.69
N ARG A 241 -9.64 3.14 -7.83
CA ARG A 241 -8.47 2.59 -8.53
C ARG A 241 -7.40 3.66 -8.65
N SER A 242 -6.15 3.28 -8.36
CA SER A 242 -5.01 4.15 -8.62
C SER A 242 -4.58 4.03 -10.07
N LEU A 243 -4.35 5.17 -10.73
CA LEU A 243 -3.77 5.22 -12.08
C LEU A 243 -2.25 5.43 -12.04
N LEU A 244 -1.71 5.88 -10.90
CA LEU A 244 -0.27 5.94 -10.64
C LEU A 244 0.30 4.55 -10.32
N TRP A 245 -0.43 3.77 -9.53
CA TRP A 245 -0.04 2.41 -9.18
C TRP A 245 -1.07 1.44 -9.75
N LEU A 246 -0.84 1.07 -11.00
CA LEU A 246 -1.69 0.11 -11.70
C LEU A 246 -1.71 -1.21 -10.93
N GLY A 247 -2.93 -1.68 -10.64
CA GLY A 247 -3.15 -2.87 -9.82
C GLY A 247 -3.68 -2.59 -8.42
N LEU A 248 -3.62 -1.33 -7.93
CA LEU A 248 -4.27 -1.01 -6.66
C LEU A 248 -5.77 -0.77 -6.83
N ILE A 249 -6.53 -1.49 -6.01
CA ILE A 249 -7.98 -1.36 -5.92
C ILE A 249 -8.36 -1.23 -4.45
N SER A 250 -9.04 -0.16 -4.12
CA SER A 250 -9.70 0.04 -2.83
C SER A 250 -11.21 -0.10 -3.01
N PHE A 251 -11.89 -0.61 -1.99
CA PHE A 251 -13.34 -0.69 -1.95
C PHE A 251 -13.87 -0.15 -0.62
N HIS A 252 -15.09 0.36 -0.67
CA HIS A 252 -15.89 0.73 0.49
C HIS A 252 -17.35 0.38 0.20
N VAL A 253 -18.01 -0.27 1.16
CA VAL A 253 -19.45 -0.57 1.08
C VAL A 253 -20.18 0.55 1.84
N PRO A 254 -20.90 1.46 1.15
CA PRO A 254 -21.60 2.57 1.79
C PRO A 254 -22.52 2.10 2.92
N MET A 255 -22.66 2.92 3.96
CA MET A 255 -23.47 2.63 5.15
C MET A 255 -23.05 1.37 5.91
N THR A 256 -21.81 0.92 5.72
CA THR A 256 -21.19 -0.11 6.56
C THR A 256 -19.74 0.27 6.87
N PRO A 257 -19.13 -0.26 7.95
CA PRO A 257 -17.71 -0.09 8.21
C PRO A 257 -16.80 -0.83 7.20
N GLN A 258 -17.36 -1.60 6.26
CA GLN A 258 -16.59 -2.50 5.43
C GLN A 258 -15.82 -1.74 4.35
N HIS A 259 -14.51 -1.79 4.46
CA HIS A 259 -13.58 -1.21 3.50
C HIS A 259 -12.29 -2.00 3.46
N GLY A 260 -11.51 -1.75 2.44
CA GLY A 260 -10.16 -2.26 2.35
C GLY A 260 -9.59 -2.04 0.97
N TYR A 261 -8.29 -2.24 0.84
CA TYR A 261 -7.63 -2.22 -0.44
C TYR A 261 -6.82 -3.50 -0.64
N ILE A 262 -6.47 -3.73 -1.90
CA ILE A 262 -5.56 -4.77 -2.35
C ILE A 262 -4.71 -4.22 -3.49
N TYR A 263 -3.45 -4.64 -3.53
CA TYR A 263 -2.59 -4.42 -4.69
C TYR A 263 -2.37 -5.73 -5.45
N MET A 264 -2.62 -5.74 -6.76
CA MET A 264 -2.23 -6.85 -7.63
C MET A 264 -1.57 -6.30 -8.89
N GLY A 265 -0.24 -6.37 -8.97
CA GLY A 265 0.50 -5.77 -10.08
C GLY A 265 1.98 -6.11 -10.05
N ASP A 266 2.76 -5.50 -10.94
CA ASP A 266 4.20 -5.73 -11.09
C ASP A 266 5.09 -4.85 -10.19
N GLY A 267 4.47 -4.02 -9.35
CA GLY A 267 5.17 -3.13 -8.43
C GLY A 267 5.83 -1.93 -9.11
N LEU A 268 5.41 -1.57 -10.33
CA LEU A 268 5.91 -0.42 -11.07
C LEU A 268 4.98 0.79 -10.96
N LYS A 269 5.58 1.96 -10.78
CA LYS A 269 4.89 3.25 -10.77
C LYS A 269 4.73 3.78 -12.19
N ASN A 270 3.53 4.19 -12.56
CA ASN A 270 3.24 4.84 -13.83
C ASN A 270 3.68 6.31 -13.80
N LEU A 271 4.94 6.56 -14.18
CA LEU A 271 5.49 7.90 -14.28
C LEU A 271 4.97 8.68 -15.50
N ASP A 272 4.40 7.98 -16.48
CA ASP A 272 3.89 8.57 -17.71
C ASP A 272 2.45 9.09 -17.56
N LEU A 273 1.81 8.87 -16.41
CA LEU A 273 0.44 9.29 -16.16
C LEU A 273 0.15 10.76 -16.51
N PRO A 274 1.01 11.76 -16.21
CA PRO A 274 0.75 13.14 -16.59
C PRO A 274 0.61 13.37 -18.10
N PHE A 275 1.16 12.48 -18.93
CA PHE A 275 1.05 12.53 -20.40
C PHE A 275 -0.14 11.73 -20.94
N MET A 276 -0.77 10.90 -20.09
CA MET A 276 -1.92 10.07 -20.46
C MET A 276 -3.27 10.70 -20.10
N LEU A 277 -3.27 11.73 -19.23
CA LEU A 277 -4.47 12.42 -18.73
C LEU A 277 -4.90 13.60 -19.62
#